data_AF-A0A6M0SK22-F1
#
_entry.id   AF-A0A6M0SK22-F1
#
_cell.length_a   1.000
_cell.length_b   1.000
_cell.length_c   1.000
_cell.angle_alpha   90.00
_cell.angle_beta   90.00
_cell.angle_gamma   90.00
#
_symmetry.space_group_name_H-M   'P 1'
#
loop_
_entity.id
_entity.type
_entity.pdbx_description
1 polymer ?
#
loop_
_entity_poly.entity_id
_entity_poly.type
_entity_poly.pdbx_seq_one_letter_code
_entity_poly.pdbx_strand_id
1 'polypeptide(L)'
;MAKKSGSSDRTPTKPPGMSQERFERLVQETQSPFKGMRKVIYGAVGASGLLGAFVFLTQLMAGKDVETALPNLAVQMGVIGIVVFLFWLEGRGKRDA
;
A
#
# COMPACT_ATOMS: atom_id res chain seq x y z
N MET A 1 11.33 21.09 -46.81
CA MET A 1 12.01 21.24 -45.50
C MET A 1 10.93 21.24 -44.42
N ALA A 2 10.55 20.06 -43.91
CA ALA A 2 9.43 19.92 -42.97
C ALA A 2 9.95 20.03 -41.53
N LYS A 3 9.48 21.04 -40.79
CA LYS A 3 9.85 21.32 -39.41
C LYS A 3 9.29 20.21 -38.51
N LYS A 4 10.18 19.39 -37.96
CA LYS A 4 9.90 18.33 -36.99
C LYS A 4 9.21 18.97 -35.77
N SER A 5 7.91 18.72 -35.58
CA SER A 5 7.19 19.12 -34.37
C SER A 5 7.73 18.30 -33.21
N GLY A 6 8.63 18.91 -32.44
CA GLY A 6 9.18 18.35 -31.22
C GLY A 6 8.05 17.90 -30.31
N SER A 7 8.08 16.62 -29.95
CA SER A 7 7.26 16.03 -28.91
C SER A 7 7.44 16.85 -27.63
N SER A 8 6.42 17.63 -27.30
CA SER A 8 6.38 18.46 -26.11
C SER A 8 6.70 17.64 -24.87
N ASP A 9 7.76 18.01 -24.16
CA ASP A 9 7.92 17.69 -22.75
C ASP A 9 6.63 18.13 -22.04
N ARG A 10 5.83 17.16 -21.60
CA ARG A 10 4.55 17.43 -20.94
C ARG A 10 4.80 17.78 -19.48
N THR A 11 5.51 18.88 -19.25
CA THR A 11 5.56 19.48 -17.91
C THR A 11 4.21 20.13 -17.62
N PRO A 12 3.55 19.79 -16.50
CA PRO A 12 2.26 20.39 -16.14
C PRO A 12 2.43 21.90 -16.02
N THR A 13 1.66 22.64 -16.80
CA THR A 13 1.69 24.11 -16.85
C THR A 13 0.54 24.68 -16.02
N LYS A 14 0.83 25.79 -15.34
CA LYS A 14 -0.10 26.46 -14.42
C LYS A 14 -1.30 27.07 -15.16
N PRO A 15 -2.55 26.85 -14.70
CA PRO A 15 -3.73 27.49 -15.28
C PRO A 15 -3.73 29.02 -15.10
N PRO A 16 -4.24 29.79 -16.07
CA PRO A 16 -4.40 31.24 -15.93
C PRO A 16 -5.31 31.59 -14.74
N GLY A 17 -4.88 32.49 -13.86
CA GLY A 17 -5.67 32.94 -12.69
C GLY A 17 -5.47 32.12 -11.40
N MET A 18 -4.64 31.07 -11.41
CA MET A 18 -4.28 30.33 -10.20
C MET A 18 -3.08 30.98 -9.49
N SER A 19 -2.99 30.93 -8.16
CA SER A 19 -1.76 31.32 -7.44
C SER A 19 -0.68 30.25 -7.59
N GLN A 20 0.59 30.66 -7.57
CA GLN A 20 1.73 29.74 -7.72
C GLN A 20 1.76 28.70 -6.59
N GLU A 21 1.53 29.14 -5.34
CA GLU A 21 1.47 28.26 -4.16
C GLU A 21 0.38 27.18 -4.27
N ARG A 22 -0.82 27.53 -4.78
CA ARG A 22 -1.88 26.52 -4.97
C ARG A 22 -1.50 25.49 -6.02
N PHE A 23 -0.88 25.93 -7.11
CA PHE A 23 -0.46 25.04 -8.17
C PHE A 23 0.61 24.06 -7.68
N GLU A 24 1.63 24.54 -6.95
CA GLU A 24 2.68 23.69 -6.38
C GLU A 24 2.11 22.70 -5.35
N ARG A 25 1.17 23.13 -4.51
CA ARG A 25 0.50 22.25 -3.55
C ARG A 25 -0.33 21.16 -4.25
N LEU A 26 -1.05 21.51 -5.31
CA LEU A 26 -1.82 20.55 -6.12
C LEU A 26 -0.90 19.54 -6.82
N VAL A 27 0.25 19.99 -7.34
CA VAL A 27 1.24 19.10 -7.95
C VAL A 27 1.79 18.13 -6.90
N GLN A 28 2.11 18.59 -5.69
CA GLN A 28 2.55 17.73 -4.58
C GLN A 28 1.47 16.74 -4.13
N GLU A 29 0.20 17.16 -4.08
CA GLU A 29 -0.93 16.28 -3.77
C GLU A 29 -1.14 15.22 -4.88
N THR A 30 -0.97 15.63 -6.15
CA THR A 30 -1.10 14.76 -7.33
C THR A 30 0.03 13.74 -7.43
N GLN A 31 1.24 14.03 -6.91
CA GLN A 31 2.36 13.08 -6.91
C GLN A 31 2.09 11.82 -6.06
N SER A 32 1.07 11.84 -5.20
CA SER A 32 0.72 10.66 -4.39
C SER A 32 -0.78 10.34 -4.39
N PRO A 33 -1.36 10.11 -5.58
CA PRO A 33 -2.75 9.76 -5.67
C PRO A 33 -2.96 8.41 -4.95
N PHE A 34 -4.06 8.30 -4.22
CA PHE A 34 -4.46 7.11 -3.45
C PHE A 34 -3.72 6.83 -2.13
N LYS A 35 -3.04 7.81 -1.52
CA LYS A 35 -2.46 7.66 -0.16
C LYS A 35 -3.50 7.19 0.89
N GLY A 36 -4.75 7.66 0.79
CA GLY A 36 -5.83 7.25 1.69
C GLY A 36 -6.28 5.80 1.48
N MET A 37 -6.51 5.41 0.22
CA MET A 37 -6.93 4.05 -0.14
C MET A 37 -5.92 2.99 0.35
N ARG A 38 -4.62 3.25 0.20
CA ARG A 38 -3.57 2.33 0.69
C ARG A 38 -3.66 2.09 2.19
N LYS A 39 -3.94 3.13 2.99
CA LYS A 39 -4.10 2.99 4.45
C LYS A 39 -5.29 2.10 4.82
N VAL A 40 -6.40 2.22 4.09
CA VAL A 40 -7.58 1.37 4.30
C VAL A 40 -7.26 -0.08 3.97
N ILE A 41 -6.58 -0.33 2.86
CA ILE A 41 -6.15 -1.69 2.48
C ILE A 41 -5.21 -2.26 3.55
N TYR A 42 -4.19 -1.53 3.97
CA TYR A 42 -3.28 -2.00 5.03
C TYR A 42 -4.01 -2.25 6.36
N GLY A 43 -4.95 -1.38 6.72
CA GLY A 43 -5.77 -1.55 7.93
C GLY A 43 -6.65 -2.79 7.87
N ALA A 44 -7.35 -3.02 6.75
CA ALA A 44 -8.21 -4.18 6.55
C ALA A 44 -7.41 -5.49 6.57
N VAL A 45 -6.27 -5.51 5.87
CA VAL A 45 -5.43 -6.71 5.83
C VAL A 45 -4.75 -6.96 7.18
N GLY A 46 -4.29 -5.91 7.87
CA GLY A 46 -3.75 -6.02 9.23
C GLY A 46 -4.78 -6.53 10.25
N ALA A 47 -6.02 -6.04 10.17
CA ALA A 47 -7.12 -6.50 11.01
C ALA A 47 -7.45 -7.98 10.76
N SER A 48 -7.47 -8.41 9.49
CA SER A 48 -7.64 -9.82 9.12
C SER A 48 -6.53 -10.71 9.70
N GLY A 49 -5.28 -10.25 9.64
CA GLY A 49 -4.14 -10.95 10.24
C GLY A 49 -4.23 -11.08 11.76
N LEU A 50 -4.67 -10.02 12.45
CA LEU A 50 -4.88 -10.05 13.91
C LEU A 50 -5.96 -11.05 14.33
N LEU A 51 -7.09 -11.09 13.61
CA LEU A 51 -8.14 -12.07 13.87
C LEU A 51 -7.65 -13.50 13.65
N GLY A 52 -6.86 -13.72 12.60
CA GLY A 52 -6.22 -15.02 12.34
C GLY A 52 -5.29 -15.46 13.47
N ALA A 53 -4.41 -14.57 13.92
CA ALA A 53 -3.49 -14.84 15.04
C ALA A 53 -4.25 -15.13 16.35
N PHE A 54 -5.33 -14.39 16.60
CA PHE A 54 -6.19 -14.62 17.77
C PHE A 54 -6.85 -16.00 17.73
N VAL A 55 -7.47 -16.38 16.61
CA VAL A 55 -8.12 -17.70 16.46
C VAL A 55 -7.10 -18.83 16.62
N PHE A 56 -5.92 -18.71 16.01
CA PHE A 56 -4.87 -19.71 16.19
C PHE A 56 -4.42 -19.85 17.64
N LEU A 57 -4.20 -18.73 18.35
CA LEU A 57 -3.80 -18.77 19.75
C LEU A 57 -4.85 -19.47 20.61
N THR A 58 -6.14 -19.23 20.33
CA THR A 58 -7.23 -19.93 21.04
C THR A 58 -7.27 -21.43 20.71
N GLN A 59 -7.02 -21.84 19.46
CA GLN A 59 -6.95 -23.25 19.07
C GLN A 59 -5.74 -23.96 19.72
N LEU A 60 -4.59 -23.28 19.77
CA LEU A 60 -3.37 -23.78 20.42
C LEU A 60 -3.60 -23.98 21.92
N MET A 61 -4.22 -23.02 22.60
CA MET A 61 -4.57 -23.14 24.02
C MET A 61 -5.62 -24.22 24.29
N ALA A 62 -6.51 -24.47 23.33
CA ALA A 62 -7.54 -25.49 23.47
C ALA A 62 -7.02 -26.92 23.27
N GLY A 63 -5.80 -27.10 22.73
CA GLY A 63 -5.19 -28.42 22.48
C GLY A 63 -5.94 -29.25 21.43
N LYS A 64 -6.72 -28.60 20.56
CA LYS A 64 -7.60 -29.25 19.57
C LYS A 64 -6.99 -29.12 18.18
N ASP A 65 -7.14 -30.17 17.36
CA ASP A 65 -6.99 -30.12 15.91
C ASP A 65 -5.65 -29.58 15.40
N VAL A 66 -4.55 -29.78 16.13
CA VAL A 66 -3.21 -29.29 15.71
C VAL A 66 -2.80 -29.90 14.36
N GLU A 67 -3.17 -31.15 14.09
CA GLU A 67 -2.85 -31.88 12.85
C GLU A 67 -3.60 -31.34 11.62
N THR A 68 -4.86 -30.90 11.78
CA THR A 68 -5.70 -30.35 10.71
C THR A 68 -5.62 -28.82 10.63
N ALA A 69 -5.26 -28.15 11.72
CA ALA A 69 -5.07 -26.70 11.80
C ALA A 69 -3.68 -26.26 11.34
N LEU A 70 -2.64 -27.10 11.46
CA LEU A 70 -1.27 -26.78 11.02
C LEU A 70 -1.16 -26.34 9.55
N PRO A 71 -1.77 -27.04 8.57
CA PRO A 71 -1.74 -26.61 7.17
C PRO A 71 -2.46 -25.27 6.95
N ASN A 72 -3.62 -25.09 7.60
CA ASN A 72 -4.41 -23.87 7.49
C ASN A 72 -3.68 -22.67 8.11
N LEU A 73 -2.97 -22.92 9.21
CA LEU A 73 -2.09 -21.96 9.86
C LEU A 73 -0.90 -21.60 8.97
N ALA A 74 -0.24 -22.58 8.36
CA ALA A 74 0.91 -22.35 7.49
C ALA A 74 0.52 -21.44 6.30
N VAL A 75 -0.64 -21.70 5.69
CA VAL A 75 -1.19 -20.85 4.63
C VAL A 75 -1.48 -19.45 5.18
N GLN A 76 -2.13 -19.33 6.33
CA GLN A 76 -2.49 -18.05 6.93
C GLN A 76 -1.26 -17.22 7.34
N MET A 77 -0.24 -17.85 7.91
CA MET A 77 1.06 -17.23 8.21
C MET A 77 1.82 -16.84 6.94
N GLY A 78 1.71 -17.63 5.87
CA GLY A 78 2.24 -17.27 4.54
C GLY A 78 1.60 -16.00 4.00
N VAL A 79 0.28 -15.88 4.06
CA VAL A 79 -0.46 -14.67 3.65
C VAL A 79 -0.09 -13.48 4.54
N ILE A 80 -0.08 -13.64 5.86
CA ILE A 80 0.31 -12.57 6.80
C ILE A 80 1.76 -12.12 6.54
N GLY A 81 2.68 -13.07 6.31
CA GLY A 81 4.07 -12.79 5.99
C GLY A 81 4.23 -11.94 4.73
N ILE A 82 3.48 -12.26 3.65
CA ILE A 82 3.49 -11.49 2.40
C ILE A 82 3.00 -10.05 2.64
N VAL A 83 1.95 -9.88 3.45
CA VAL A 83 1.38 -8.55 3.75
C VAL A 83 2.36 -7.70 4.54
N VAL A 84 2.98 -8.28 5.58
CA VAL A 84 3.99 -7.57 6.40
C VAL A 84 5.21 -7.23 5.55
N PHE A 85 5.64 -8.13 4.68
CA PHE A 85 6.75 -7.91 3.75
C PHE A 85 6.44 -6.76 2.77
N LEU A 86 5.25 -6.73 2.17
CA LEU A 86 4.81 -5.64 1.29
C LEU A 86 4.72 -4.30 2.03
N PHE A 87 4.16 -4.30 3.25
CA PHE A 87 4.11 -3.10 4.08
C PHE A 87 5.52 -2.57 4.41
N TRP A 88 6.46 -3.46 4.72
CA TRP A 88 7.86 -3.10 4.99
C TRP A 88 8.58 -2.56 3.74
N LEU A 89 8.31 -3.14 2.57
CA LEU A 89 8.89 -2.71 1.29
C LEU A 89 8.37 -1.33 0.87
N GLU A 90 7.07 -1.07 1.05
CA GLU A 90 6.49 0.26 0.82
C GLU A 90 6.97 1.30 1.86
N GLY A 91 7.32 0.86 3.07
CA GLY A 91 7.99 1.69 4.08
C GLY A 91 9.41 2.10 3.70
N ARG A 92 10.15 1.26 2.96
CA ARG A 92 11.49 1.60 2.43
C ARG A 92 11.42 2.63 1.31
N GLY A 93 10.51 2.48 0.35
CA GLY A 93 10.34 3.44 -0.75
C GLY A 93 9.94 4.86 -0.32
N LYS A 94 9.52 5.06 0.93
CA LYS A 94 9.22 6.38 1.53
C LYS A 94 10.41 7.02 2.25
N ARG A 95 11.50 6.28 2.45
CA ARG A 95 12.75 6.80 3.03
C ARG A 95 13.73 7.29 1.96
N ASP A 96 13.51 6.86 0.72
CA ASP A 96 14.39 7.10 -0.43
C ASP A 96 13.79 8.10 -1.46
N ALA A 97 12.68 8.76 -1.13
CA ALA A 97 11.99 9.78 -1.93
C ALA A 97 11.64 10.99 -1.06
#